data_AF-A0A231P5D2-F1
#
_entry.id   AF-A0A231P5D2-F1
#
_cell.length_a   1.000
_cell.length_b   1.000
_cell.length_c   1.000
_cell.angle_alpha   90.00
_cell.angle_beta   90.00
_cell.angle_gamma   90.00
#
_symmetry.space_group_name_H-M   'P 1'
#
loop_
_entity.id
_entity.type
_entity.pdbx_description
1 polymer ?
#
loop_
_entity_poly.entity_id
_entity_poly.type
_entity_poly.pdbx_seq_one_letter_code
_entity_poly.pdbx_strand_id
1 'polypeptide(L)'
;MIILALAAGPVLTVSLDGPQAKGQNITAYESGQAQTARTGASVGQGPNISAKYLKQARQYRDQGRYELARQSYTQALSTCRSAEDLAVIEKELGGIELLLRTMR
;
A
#
# COMPACT_ATOMS: atom_id res chain seq x y z
N MET A 1 -22.07 18.48 -54.41
CA MET A 1 -21.44 19.82 -54.37
C MET A 1 -22.38 20.76 -53.64
N ILE A 2 -22.01 21.11 -52.40
CA ILE A 2 -22.36 22.28 -51.57
C ILE A 2 -22.28 21.82 -50.10
N ILE A 3 -21.15 22.17 -49.49
CA ILE A 3 -20.86 22.12 -48.06
C ILE A 3 -21.18 23.52 -47.54
N LEU A 4 -22.06 23.67 -46.56
CA LEU A 4 -22.04 24.79 -45.61
C LEU A 4 -23.08 24.59 -44.50
N ALA A 5 -22.64 24.55 -43.25
CA ALA A 5 -23.11 25.50 -42.23
C ALA A 5 -22.46 25.27 -40.85
N LEU A 6 -21.64 26.26 -40.46
CA LEU A 6 -21.63 26.96 -39.17
C LEU A 6 -21.52 26.10 -37.89
N ALA A 7 -20.36 25.99 -37.25
CA ALA A 7 -19.72 27.01 -36.39
C ALA A 7 -20.45 27.26 -35.06
N ALA A 8 -19.92 26.69 -33.97
CA ALA A 8 -19.97 27.23 -32.61
C ALA A 8 -18.90 26.54 -31.74
N GLY A 9 -17.72 27.15 -31.63
CA GLY A 9 -16.93 27.08 -30.39
C GLY A 9 -16.97 28.46 -29.73
N PRO A 10 -16.13 28.76 -28.73
CA PRO A 10 -15.77 28.00 -27.53
C PRO A 10 -16.08 28.84 -26.26
N VAL A 11 -16.15 28.23 -25.07
CA VAL A 11 -15.74 28.96 -23.84
C VAL A 11 -15.00 28.01 -22.92
N LEU A 12 -13.69 28.16 -22.89
CA LEU A 12 -12.83 27.71 -21.80
C LEU A 12 -13.18 28.56 -20.57
N THR A 13 -13.87 27.98 -19.59
CA THR A 13 -13.87 28.56 -18.25
C THR A 13 -12.61 28.07 -17.54
N VAL A 14 -11.57 28.91 -17.57
CA VAL A 14 -10.43 28.80 -16.67
C VAL A 14 -10.87 29.43 -15.36
N SER A 15 -11.28 28.59 -14.40
CA SER A 15 -11.42 29.02 -13.01
C SER A 15 -10.06 28.85 -12.35
N LEU A 16 -9.25 29.91 -12.39
CA LEU A 16 -8.05 30.09 -11.57
C LEU A 16 -8.51 30.45 -10.15
N ASP A 17 -8.77 29.46 -9.31
CA ASP A 17 -8.79 29.67 -7.85
C ASP A 17 -7.43 29.22 -7.30
N GLY A 18 -6.61 30.22 -6.96
CA GLY A 18 -5.26 30.03 -6.45
C GLY A 18 -5.24 29.41 -5.05
N PRO A 19 -4.15 28.72 -4.69
CA PRO A 19 -4.09 27.90 -3.49
C PRO A 19 -3.99 28.73 -2.21
N GLN A 20 -4.91 28.52 -1.26
CA GLN A 20 -4.67 28.92 0.12
C GLN A 20 -3.62 27.98 0.74
N ALA A 21 -2.39 28.46 0.74
CA ALA A 21 -1.29 27.92 1.51
C ALA A 21 -1.66 27.86 3.01
N LYS A 22 -1.89 26.67 3.53
CA LYS A 22 -1.60 26.35 4.92
C LYS A 22 -0.28 25.59 4.96
N GLY A 23 0.72 26.27 5.50
CA GLY A 23 2.07 25.77 5.60
C GLY A 23 2.18 24.48 6.42
N GLN A 24 3.07 23.63 5.92
CA GLN A 24 4.10 22.94 6.69
C GLN A 24 3.63 21.89 7.71
N ASN A 25 3.51 20.65 7.23
CA ASN A 25 4.22 19.55 7.88
C ASN A 25 4.76 18.60 6.80
N ILE A 26 5.92 18.95 6.25
CA ILE A 26 6.74 18.00 5.52
C ILE A 26 7.52 17.19 6.54
N THR A 27 7.06 15.98 6.83
CA THR A 27 7.97 14.89 7.11
C THR A 27 7.47 13.69 6.32
N ALA A 28 8.21 13.41 5.26
CA ALA A 28 8.09 12.26 4.40
C ALA A 28 7.90 10.99 5.23
N TYR A 29 6.91 10.18 4.87
CA TYR A 29 7.10 8.87 4.25
C TYR A 29 5.75 8.50 3.61
N GLU A 30 5.51 9.09 2.44
CA GLU A 30 4.50 8.62 1.52
C GLU A 30 5.08 7.38 0.81
N SER A 31 4.67 6.20 1.29
CA SER A 31 4.65 4.98 0.49
C SER A 31 3.26 4.41 0.66
N GLY A 32 2.43 4.68 -0.35
CA GLY A 32 0.99 4.45 -0.29
C GLY A 32 0.63 2.98 -0.11
N GLN A 33 -0.21 2.72 0.88
CA GLN A 33 -1.23 1.69 0.77
C GLN A 33 -2.52 2.26 1.34
N ALA A 34 -3.51 2.40 0.44
CA ALA A 34 -4.83 2.89 0.73
C ALA A 34 -5.46 2.06 1.87
N GLN A 35 -5.56 2.68 3.04
CA GLN A 35 -6.35 2.19 4.17
C GLN A 35 -7.83 2.30 3.79
N THR A 36 -8.32 1.33 3.04
CA THR A 36 -9.76 1.12 2.88
C THR A 36 -10.21 0.11 3.92
N ALA A 37 -10.84 0.68 4.95
CA ALA A 37 -11.59 0.03 5.99
C ALA A 37 -12.24 -1.29 5.54
N ARG A 38 -11.85 -2.40 6.17
CA ARG A 38 -12.70 -3.60 6.24
C ARG A 38 -12.94 -3.94 7.70
N THR A 39 -13.93 -3.25 8.26
CA THR A 39 -14.81 -3.80 9.30
C THR A 39 -15.44 -5.08 8.74
N GLY A 40 -15.18 -6.23 9.36
CA GLY A 40 -15.86 -7.47 8.97
C GLY A 40 -15.20 -8.74 9.46
N ALA A 41 -15.56 -9.12 10.68
CA ALA A 41 -15.68 -10.51 11.16
C ALA A 41 -14.48 -11.46 10.96
N SER A 42 -13.82 -11.77 12.08
CA SER A 42 -12.88 -12.87 12.28
C SER A 42 -13.56 -14.23 12.06
N VAL A 43 -13.90 -14.56 10.81
CA VAL A 43 -14.48 -15.86 10.46
C VAL A 43 -13.36 -16.84 10.17
N GLY A 44 -13.11 -17.69 11.16
CA GLY A 44 -12.68 -19.06 10.94
C GLY A 44 -11.25 -19.34 11.36
N GLN A 45 -11.13 -20.09 12.46
CA GLN A 45 -10.02 -20.97 12.82
C GLN A 45 -9.76 -22.02 11.72
N GLY A 46 -9.39 -21.58 10.52
CA GLY A 46 -8.63 -22.43 9.61
C GLY A 46 -7.20 -22.58 10.13
N PRO A 47 -6.41 -23.54 9.63
CA PRO A 47 -4.98 -23.56 9.92
C PRO A 47 -4.41 -22.17 9.64
N ASN A 48 -3.74 -21.56 10.64
CA ASN A 48 -3.15 -20.23 10.52
C ASN A 48 -1.91 -20.34 9.61
N ILE A 49 -2.17 -20.47 8.31
CA ILE A 49 -1.17 -20.59 7.25
C ILE A 49 -0.32 -19.32 7.23
N SER A 50 -0.91 -18.16 7.53
CA SER A 50 -0.21 -16.90 7.75
C SER A 50 0.86 -17.00 8.83
N ALA A 51 0.62 -17.69 9.95
CA ALA A 51 1.62 -17.88 11.01
C ALA A 51 2.82 -18.72 10.54
N LYS A 52 2.62 -19.70 9.64
CA LYS A 52 3.73 -20.44 9.04
C LYS A 52 4.63 -19.53 8.22
N TYR A 53 4.02 -18.75 7.31
CA TYR A 53 4.74 -17.81 6.47
C TYR A 53 5.40 -16.69 7.27
N LEU A 54 4.75 -16.20 8.33
CA LEU A 54 5.32 -15.24 9.26
C LEU A 54 6.57 -15.78 9.95
N LYS A 55 6.54 -17.04 10.40
CA LYS A 55 7.70 -17.71 11.00
C LYS A 55 8.85 -17.83 10.01
N GLN A 56 8.57 -18.24 8.78
CA GLN A 56 9.58 -18.32 7.71
C GLN A 56 10.17 -16.94 7.39
N ALA A 57 9.33 -15.92 7.32
CA ALA A 57 9.76 -14.55 7.05
C ALA A 57 10.73 -14.03 8.12
N ARG A 58 10.43 -14.29 9.40
CA ARG A 58 11.33 -13.97 10.51
C ARG A 58 12.64 -14.74 10.44
N GLN A 59 12.60 -16.03 10.13
CA GLN A 59 13.82 -16.82 9.93
C GLN A 59 14.70 -16.26 8.81
N TYR A 60 14.11 -15.86 7.68
CA TYR A 60 14.87 -15.23 6.60
C TYR A 60 15.44 -13.88 6.99
N ARG A 61 14.71 -13.07 7.76
CA ARG A 61 15.21 -11.81 8.31
C ARG A 61 16.42 -12.06 9.21
N ASP A 62 16.35 -13.03 10.11
CA ASP A 62 17.44 -13.35 11.05
C ASP A 62 18.67 -13.92 10.31
N GLN A 63 18.48 -14.52 9.12
CA GLN A 63 19.55 -14.94 8.20
C GLN A 63 20.09 -13.80 7.31
N GLY A 64 19.56 -12.58 7.41
CA GLY A 64 19.90 -11.47 6.52
C GLY A 64 19.38 -11.61 5.08
N ARG A 65 18.50 -12.59 4.82
CA ARG A 65 17.90 -12.85 3.49
C ARG A 65 16.62 -12.02 3.32
N TYR A 66 16.77 -10.71 3.29
CA TYR A 66 15.65 -9.76 3.32
C TYR A 66 14.69 -9.89 2.12
N GLU A 67 15.18 -10.25 0.93
CA GLU A 67 14.33 -10.49 -0.26
C GLU A 67 13.39 -11.69 -0.06
N LEU A 68 13.89 -12.80 0.51
CA LEU A 68 13.06 -13.98 0.82
C LEU A 68 12.11 -13.71 1.99
N ALA A 69 12.55 -12.92 2.97
CA ALA A 69 11.70 -12.46 4.05
C ALA A 69 10.50 -11.69 3.48
N ARG A 70 10.74 -10.73 2.57
CA ARG A 70 9.69 -9.94 1.91
C ARG A 70 8.67 -10.83 1.21
N GLN A 71 9.11 -11.80 0.40
CA GLN A 71 8.21 -12.74 -0.28
C GLN A 71 7.34 -13.53 0.72
N SER A 72 7.94 -13.99 1.81
CA SER A 72 7.24 -14.74 2.86
C SER A 72 6.22 -13.87 3.60
N TYR A 73 6.54 -12.61 3.91
CA TYR A 73 5.58 -11.66 4.48
C TYR A 73 4.40 -11.39 3.52
N THR A 74 4.65 -11.26 2.22
CA THR A 74 3.57 -11.11 1.22
C THR A 74 2.65 -12.33 1.17
N GLN A 75 3.19 -13.55 1.30
CA GLN A 75 2.40 -14.78 1.41
C GLN A 75 1.61 -14.85 2.72
N ALA A 76 2.18 -14.35 3.82
CA ALA A 76 1.47 -14.22 5.07
C ALA A 76 0.28 -13.26 4.93
N LEU A 77 0.45 -12.11 4.26
CA LEU A 77 -0.62 -11.14 4.02
C LEU A 77 -1.76 -11.72 3.18
N SER A 78 -1.47 -12.49 2.13
CA SER A 78 -2.50 -13.06 1.25
C SER A 78 -3.32 -14.17 1.91
N THR A 79 -2.78 -14.79 2.96
CA THR A 79 -3.42 -15.90 3.70
C THR A 79 -3.98 -15.49 5.06
N CYS A 80 -3.65 -14.28 5.53
CA CYS A 80 -4.10 -13.76 6.81
C CYS A 80 -5.59 -13.41 6.75
N ARG A 81 -6.37 -13.95 7.71
CA ARG A 81 -7.79 -13.61 7.92
C ARG A 81 -8.06 -12.74 9.14
N SER A 82 -7.03 -12.49 9.96
CA SER A 82 -7.17 -11.76 11.22
C SER A 82 -6.60 -10.36 11.10
N ALA A 83 -7.37 -9.34 11.50
CA ALA A 83 -6.92 -7.94 11.42
C ALA A 83 -5.74 -7.64 12.36
N GLU A 84 -5.69 -8.29 13.53
CA GLU A 84 -4.58 -8.21 14.48
C GLU A 84 -3.28 -8.77 13.88
N ASP A 85 -3.33 -9.97 13.30
CA ASP A 85 -2.18 -10.60 12.64
C ASP A 85 -1.74 -9.79 11.42
N LEU A 86 -2.70 -9.25 10.65
CA LEU A 86 -2.43 -8.42 9.49
C LEU A 86 -1.60 -7.18 9.86
N ALA A 87 -1.98 -6.45 10.91
CA ALA A 87 -1.23 -5.28 11.37
C ALA A 87 0.20 -5.62 11.79
N VAL A 88 0.41 -6.79 12.42
CA VAL A 88 1.76 -7.27 12.77
C VAL A 88 2.58 -7.58 11.52
N ILE A 89 1.99 -8.28 10.55
CA ILE A 89 2.66 -8.66 9.30
C ILE A 89 3.04 -7.42 8.49
N GLU A 90 2.14 -6.43 8.36
CA GLU A 90 2.41 -5.16 7.65
C GLU A 90 3.55 -4.36 8.30
N LYS A 91 3.54 -4.25 9.63
CA LYS A 91 4.60 -3.56 10.38
C LYS A 91 5.97 -4.21 10.14
N GLU A 92 6.04 -5.54 10.23
CA GLU A 92 7.30 -6.27 10.03
C GLU A 92 7.77 -6.19 8.58
N LEU A 93 6.86 -6.30 7.61
CA LEU A 93 7.16 -6.12 6.19
C LEU A 93 7.72 -4.73 5.90
N GLY A 94 7.10 -3.67 6.41
CA GLY A 94 7.60 -2.30 6.25
C GLY A 94 9.04 -2.12 6.76
N GLY A 95 9.39 -2.79 7.86
CA GLY A 95 10.76 -2.83 8.35
C GLY A 95 11.73 -3.50 7.38
N ILE A 96 11.34 -4.60 6.74
CA ILE A 96 12.14 -5.28 5.70
C ILE A 96 12.31 -4.40 4.47
N GLU A 97 11.24 -3.73 4.02
CA GLU A 97 11.30 -2.87 2.84
C GLU A 97 12.19 -1.65 3.08
N LEU A 98 12.17 -1.08 4.28
CA LEU A 98 13.10 -0.04 4.68
C LEU A 98 14.55 -0.54 4.64
N LEU A 99 14.82 -1.71 5.22
CA LEU A 99 16.14 -2.34 5.21
C LEU A 99 16.66 -2.56 3.79
N LEU A 100 15.82 -3.13 2.91
CA LEU A 100 16.14 -3.33 1.50
C LEU A 100 16.43 -2.01 0.78
N ARG A 101 15.73 -0.92 1.13
CA ARG A 101 15.99 0.40 0.54
C ARG A 101 17.31 1.02 1.03
N THR A 102 17.69 0.78 2.28
CA THR A 102 18.90 1.36 2.87
C THR A 102 20.19 0.60 2.57
N MET A 103 20.10 -0.68 2.23
CA MET A 103 21.25 -1.56 1.96
C MET A 103 21.49 -1.81 0.46
N ARG A 104 20.63 -1.30 -0.42
CA ARG A 104 20.79 -1.38 -1.88
C ARG A 104 21.75 -0.33 -2.42
#